data_AF-A0A392U658-F1
#
_entry.id   AF-A0A392U658-F1
#
_cell.length_a   1.000
_cell.length_b   1.000
_cell.length_c   1.000
_cell.angle_alpha   90.00
_cell.angle_beta   90.00
_cell.angle_gamma   90.00
#
_symmetry.space_group_name_H-M   'P 1'
#
loop_
_entity.id
_entity.type
_entity.pdbx_description
1 polymer ?
#
loop_
_entity_poly.entity_id
_entity_poly.type
_entity_poly.pdbx_seq_one_letter_code
_entity_poly.pdbx_strand_id
1 'polypeptide(L)' 'MYVIAFQQLGYWMPFTDLETAVFGHLRVSPSHLHPNSLAFLRAFEVTAGYLEIVPTLKL' A
#
# COMPACT_ATOMS: atom_id res chain seq x y z
N MET A 1 9.52 -2.39 8.44
CA MET A 1 10.54 -1.47 7.90
C MET A 1 9.93 -0.17 7.39
N TYR A 2 8.90 -0.20 6.54
CA TYR A 2 8.29 1.01 5.95
C TYR A 2 7.60 1.94 6.95
N VAL A 3 6.73 1.41 7.81
CA VAL A 3 6.12 2.19 8.89
C VAL A 3 7.18 2.89 9.74
N ILE A 4 8.30 2.21 10.02
CA ILE A 4 9.42 2.75 10.81
C ILE A 4 10.15 3.86 10.03
N ALA A 5 10.43 3.68 8.74
CA ALA A 5 11.11 4.69 7.93
C ALA A 5 10.28 5.98 7.80
N PHE A 6 8.96 5.86 7.58
CA PHE A 6 8.06 7.01 7.59
C PHE A 6 7.94 7.63 8.99
N GLN A 7 7.85 6.81 10.05
CA GLN A 7 7.82 7.31 11.43
C GLN A 7 9.10 8.09 11.78
N GLN A 8 10.27 7.64 11.31
CA GLN A 8 11.54 8.36 11.48
C GLN A 8 11.55 9.71 10.74
N LEU A 9 10.80 9.83 9.64
CA LEU A 9 10.56 11.08 8.92
C LEU A 9 9.41 11.92 9.53
N GLY A 10 8.84 11.49 10.65
CA GLY A 10 7.71 12.16 11.31
C GLY A 10 6.34 11.87 10.71
N TYR A 11 6.25 10.93 9.76
CA TYR A 11 5.01 10.53 9.10
C TYR A 11 4.48 9.22 9.68
N TRP A 12 3.22 9.23 10.11
CA TRP A 12 2.51 7.99 10.44
C TRP A 12 1.70 7.53 9.23
N MET A 13 2.12 6.41 8.64
CA MET A 13 1.50 5.83 7.45
C MET A 13 1.12 4.37 7.71
N PRO A 14 -0.06 4.10 8.28
CA PRO A 14 -0.55 2.73 8.50
C PRO A 14 -0.92 2.09 7.17
N PHE A 15 -0.73 0.78 7.01
CA PHE A 15 -1.15 0.07 5.80
C PHE A 15 -2.66 0.12 5.60
N THR A 16 -3.12 0.22 4.35
CA THR A 16 -4.54 0.14 4.00
C THR A 16 -5.00 -1.29 3.79
N ASP A 17 -6.32 -1.48 3.75
CA ASP A 17 -6.93 -2.78 3.46
C ASP A 17 -6.49 -3.30 2.08
N LEU A 18 -6.41 -2.41 1.08
CA LEU A 18 -5.93 -2.77 -0.26
C LEU A 18 -4.47 -3.24 -0.22
N GLU A 19 -3.58 -2.48 0.40
CA GLU A 19 -2.16 -2.85 0.51
C GLU A 19 -2.01 -4.21 1.22
N THR A 20 -2.75 -4.40 2.31
CA THR A 20 -2.75 -5.64 3.08
C THR A 20 -3.24 -6.82 2.24
N ALA A 21 -4.31 -6.61 1.45
CA ALA A 21 -4.82 -7.62 0.53
C ALA A 21 -3.81 -7.94 -0.60
N VAL A 22 -3.11 -6.95 -1.15
CA VAL A 22 -2.05 -7.16 -2.16
C VAL A 22 -0.89 -7.96 -1.57
N PHE A 23 -0.43 -7.63 -0.36
CA PHE A 23 0.63 -8.39 0.31
C PHE A 23 0.23 -9.86 0.52
N GLY A 24 -1.01 -10.10 0.96
CA GLY A 24 -1.56 -11.43 1.12
C GLY A 24 -1.63 -12.20 -0.20
N HIS A 25 -2.12 -11.56 -1.27
CA HIS A 25 -2.25 -12.17 -2.59
C HIS A 25 -0.88 -12.54 -3.18
N LEU A 26 0.10 -11.65 -3.08
CA LEU A 26 1.46 -11.88 -3.58
C LEU A 26 2.30 -12.78 -2.66
N ARG A 27 1.81 -13.09 -1.45
CA ARG A 27 2.54 -13.83 -0.39
C ARG A 27 3.89 -13.20 -0.05
N VAL A 28 3.94 -11.87 -0.05
CA VAL A 28 5.16 -11.11 0.28
C VAL A 28 4.99 -10.39 1.62
N SER A 29 6.07 -10.33 2.40
CA SER A 29 6.10 -9.43 3.55
C SER A 29 6.15 -7.98 3.06
N PRO A 30 5.62 -7.00 3.83
CA PRO A 30 5.72 -5.61 3.45
C PRO A 30 7.16 -5.22 3.10
N SER A 31 8.15 -5.68 3.87
CA SER A 31 9.60 -5.48 3.66
C SER A 31 10.15 -5.95 2.30
N HIS A 32 9.49 -6.91 1.63
CA HIS A 32 9.95 -7.44 0.35
C HIS A 32 9.46 -6.62 -0.85
N LEU A 33 8.42 -5.80 -0.67
CA LEU A 33 7.94 -4.93 -1.74
C LEU A 33 8.85 -3.71 -1.87
N HIS A 34 9.27 -3.36 -3.08
CA HIS A 34 10.11 -2.18 -3.34
C HIS A 34 9.37 -0.88 -2.94
N PRO A 35 10.05 0.14 -2.36
CA PRO A 35 9.41 1.39 -1.94
C PRO A 35 8.55 2.04 -3.04
N ASN A 36 9.04 2.06 -4.29
CA ASN A 36 8.26 2.60 -5.42
C ASN A 36 6.95 1.84 -5.63
N SER A 37 6.94 0.51 -5.49
CA SER A 37 5.73 -0.29 -5.68
C SER A 37 4.69 0.00 -4.60
N LEU A 38 5.11 0.25 -3.36
CA LEU A 38 4.21 0.69 -2.28
C LEU A 38 3.62 2.08 -2.59
N ALA A 39 4.46 3.01 -3.04
CA ALA A 39 4.02 4.34 -3.46
C ALA A 39 3.02 4.28 -4.64
N PHE A 40 3.23 3.35 -5.59
CA PHE A 40 2.29 3.11 -6.68
C PHE A 40 0.94 2.57 -6.19
N LEU A 41 0.92 1.61 -5.25
CA LEU A 41 -0.34 1.13 -4.65
C LEU A 41 -1.11 2.26 -3.98
N ARG A 42 -0.40 3.15 -3.28
CA ARG A 42 -1.01 4.34 -2.67
C ARG A 42 -1.57 5.32 -3.68
N ALA A 43 -0.80 5.66 -4.71
CA ALA A 43 -1.26 6.55 -5.77
C ALA A 43 -2.48 5.97 -6.49
N PHE A 44 -2.49 4.66 -6.72
CA PHE A 44 -3.62 3.95 -7.29
C PHE A 44 -4.87 4.04 -6.40
N GLU A 45 -4.75 3.78 -5.11
CA GLU A 45 -5.86 3.86 -4.15
C GLU A 45 -6.44 5.28 -4.06
N VAL A 46 -5.58 6.31 -4.03
CA VAL A 46 -5.99 7.73 -4.06
C VAL A 46 -6.73 8.05 -5.36
N THR A 47 -6.23 7.56 -6.50
CA THR A 47 -6.86 7.78 -7.81
C THR A 47 -8.21 7.09 -7.89
N ALA A 48 -8.33 5.86 -7.39
CA ALA A 48 -9.59 5.12 -7.36
C ALA A 48 -10.62 5.83 -6.48
N GLY A 49 -10.23 6.33 -5.31
CA GLY A 49 -11.07 7.15 -4.45
C GLY A 49 -11.56 8.43 -5.13
N TYR A 50 -10.68 9.14 -5.86
CA TYR A 50 -11.06 10.32 -6.63
C TYR A 50 -12.07 10.01 -7.74
N LEU A 51 -11.96 8.84 -8.37
CA LEU A 51 -12.86 8.38 -9.43
C LEU A 51 -14.12 7.67 -8.90
N GLU A 52 -14.29 7.57 -7.58
CA GLU A 52 -15.38 6.82 -6.93
C GLU A 52 -15.43 5.33 -7.34
N ILE A 53 -14.27 4.74 -7.62
CA ILE A 53 -14.11 3.33 -7.97
C ILE A 53 -13.58 2.57 -6.77
N VAL A 54 -14.18 1.42 -6.45
CA VAL A 54 -13.65 0.51 -5.43
C VAL A 54 -12.53 -0.34 -6.07
N PRO A 55 -11.27 -0.22 -5.63
CA PRO A 55 -10.20 -1.07 -6.13
C PRO A 55 -10.41 -2.52 -5.67
N THR A 56 -10.24 -3.47 -6.59
CA THR A 56 -10.43 -4.90 -6.30
C THR A 56 -9.21 -5.71 -6.71
N LEU A 57 -8.92 -6.76 -5.95
CA LEU A 57 -7.99 -7.82 -6.35
C LEU A 57 -8.77 -8.98 -6.97
N LYS A 58 -8.27 -9.52 -8.09
CA LYS A 58 -8.73 -10.82 -8.57
C LYS A 58 -8.12 -11.89 -7.68
N LEU A 59 -8.97 -12.71 -7.08
CA LEU A 59 -8.59 -13.88 -6.29
C LEU A 59 -8.28 -15.07 -7.19
#